data_AF-A0A6B3G2Y1-F1
#
_entry.id   AF-A0A6B3G2Y1-F1
#
_cell.length_a   1.000
_cell.length_b   1.000
_cell.length_c   1.000
_cell.angle_alpha   90.00
_cell.angle_beta   90.00
_cell.angle_gamma   90.00
#
_symmetry.space_group_name_H-M   'P 1'
#
loop_
_entity.id
_entity.type
_entity.pdbx_description
1 polymer ?
#
loop_
_entity_poly.entity_id
_entity_poly.type
_entity_poly.pdbx_seq_one_letter_code
_entity_poly.pdbx_strand_id
1 'polypeptide(L)' 'TFHHVIGDDIPAALLEFARGVNATQIVLGSSRRKTWQYVYGPGVGATVARESGPDLDVHIVTHEEVAKGRGLPIA' A
#
# COMPACT_ATOMS: atom_id res chain seq x y z
N THR A 1 4.17 20.02 -6.55
CA THR A 1 5.60 19.77 -6.29
C THR A 1 5.84 18.27 -6.28
N PHE A 2 7.08 17.82 -6.42
CA PHE A 2 7.44 16.40 -6.27
C PHE A 2 8.26 16.22 -5.00
N HIS A 3 7.95 15.17 -4.23
CA HIS A 3 8.63 14.85 -2.99
C HIS A 3 9.09 13.39 -3.04
N HIS A 4 10.37 13.15 -2.78
CA HIS A 4 10.90 11.81 -2.61
C HIS A 4 11.07 11.56 -1.11
N VAL A 5 10.29 10.62 -0.58
CA VAL A 5 10.28 10.25 0.84
C VAL A 5 11.03 8.94 1.00
N ILE A 6 11.98 8.89 1.93
CA ILE A 6 12.82 7.72 2.20
C ILE A 6 12.59 7.32 3.66
N GLY A 7 12.40 6.04 3.91
CA GLY A 7 12.29 5.48 5.26
C GLY A 7 12.54 3.98 5.26
N ASP A 8 13.06 3.46 6.37
CA ASP A 8 13.25 2.01 6.56
C ASP A 8 11.90 1.27 6.72
N ASP A 9 10.89 1.98 7.26
CA ASP A 9 9.49 1.59 7.28
C ASP A 9 8.71 2.48 6.30
N ILE A 10 8.46 1.94 5.11
CA ILE A 10 7.82 2.67 4.01
C ILE A 10 6.37 3.09 4.37
N PRO A 11 5.49 2.21 4.90
CA PRO A 11 4.17 2.63 5.38
C PRO A 11 4.21 3.79 6.38
N ALA A 12 5.06 3.69 7.40
CA ALA A 12 5.14 4.73 8.43
C ALA A 12 5.62 6.07 7.87
N ALA A 13 6.69 6.05 7.07
CA ALA A 13 7.24 7.26 6.44
C ALA A 13 6.22 7.93 5.50
N LEU A 14 5.43 7.13 4.76
CA LEU A 14 4.40 7.66 3.86
C LEU A 14 3.28 8.34 4.65
N LEU A 15 2.81 7.72 5.74
CA LEU A 15 1.74 8.27 6.60
C LEU A 15 2.20 9.54 7.31
N GLU A 16 3.42 9.55 7.85
CA GLU A 16 4.00 10.74 8.48
C GLU A 16 4.10 11.89 7.49
N PHE A 17 4.62 11.64 6.29
CA PHE A 17 4.69 12.65 5.24
C PHE A 17 3.30 13.19 4.87
N ALA A 18 2.32 12.30 4.65
CA ALA A 18 0.96 12.67 4.31
C ALA A 18 0.34 13.61 5.36
N ARG A 19 0.51 13.30 6.65
CA ARG A 19 0.05 14.16 7.75
C ARG A 19 0.84 15.47 7.81
N GLY A 20 2.16 15.43 7.63
CA GLY A 20 3.02 16.62 7.64
C GLY A 20 2.65 17.64 6.56
N VAL A 21 2.08 17.18 5.43
CA VAL A 21 1.56 18.06 4.37
C VAL A 21 0.05 18.29 4.43
N ASN A 22 -0.63 17.83 5.49
CA ASN A 22 -2.07 17.91 5.69
C ASN A 22 -2.89 17.30 4.53
N ALA A 23 -2.45 16.15 4.03
CA ALA A 23 -3.23 15.37 3.08
C ALA A 23 -4.49 14.82 3.75
N THR A 24 -5.58 14.70 2.99
CA THR A 24 -6.82 14.04 3.43
C THR A 24 -6.99 12.65 2.80
N GLN A 25 -6.27 12.37 1.71
CA GLN A 25 -6.38 11.11 0.97
C GLN A 25 -5.01 10.64 0.46
N ILE A 26 -4.80 9.33 0.52
CA ILE A 26 -3.68 8.63 -0.10
C ILE A 26 -4.22 7.73 -1.21
N VAL A 27 -3.76 7.96 -2.44
CA VAL A 27 -4.06 7.10 -3.61
C VAL A 27 -2.87 6.18 -3.85
N LEU A 28 -3.09 4.87 -3.75
CA LEU A 28 -2.05 3.86 -3.97
C LEU A 28 -2.43 2.93 -5.10
N GLY A 29 -1.53 2.77 -6.07
CA GLY A 29 -1.63 1.68 -7.03
C GLY A 29 -1.36 0.34 -6.34
N SER A 30 -2.17 -0.67 -6.60
CA SER A 30 -1.88 -2.01 -6.11
C SER A 30 -0.69 -2.59 -6.88
N SER A 31 0.16 -3.31 -6.16
CA SER A 31 1.34 -3.96 -6.73
C SER A 31 1.10 -5.46 -6.86
N ARG A 32 1.55 -6.05 -7.97
CA ARG A 32 1.53 -7.51 -8.16
C ARG A 32 2.56 -8.17 -7.23
N ARG A 33 2.12 -9.14 -6.44
CA ARG A 33 2.99 -10.01 -5.63
C ARG A 33 2.71 -11.47 -5.97
N LYS A 34 3.77 -12.28 -6.03
CA LYS A 34 3.68 -13.75 -6.10
C LYS A 34 3.21 -14.29 -4.74
N THR A 35 2.53 -15.42 -4.72
CA THR A 35 1.97 -16.03 -3.49
C THR A 35 2.98 -16.16 -2.35
N TRP A 36 4.20 -16.60 -2.63
CA TRP A 36 5.25 -16.78 -1.61
C TRP A 36 5.69 -15.46 -0.95
N GLN A 37 5.56 -14.32 -1.64
CA GLN A 37 5.99 -13.02 -1.09
C GLN A 37 5.09 -12.56 0.06
N TYR A 38 3.88 -13.09 0.18
CA TYR A 38 2.97 -12.77 1.29
C TYR A 38 3.43 -13.40 2.62
N VAL A 39 4.37 -14.35 2.60
CA VAL A 39 4.99 -14.90 3.82
C VAL A 39 5.76 -13.82 4.59
N TYR A 40 6.27 -12.79 3.90
CA TYR A 40 6.90 -11.62 4.54
C TYR A 40 5.89 -10.59 5.08
N GLY A 41 4.60 -10.93 5.10
CA GLY A 41 3.55 -10.07 5.63
C GLY A 41 2.87 -9.17 4.58
N PRO A 42 1.97 -8.28 5.06
CA PRO A 42 1.18 -7.41 4.22
C PRO A 42 2.07 -6.48 3.37
N GLY A 43 1.57 -6.09 2.20
CA GLY A 43 2.27 -5.11 1.35
C GLY A 43 2.01 -3.69 1.82
N VAL A 44 2.81 -2.74 1.34
CA VAL A 44 2.71 -1.31 1.70
C VAL A 44 1.27 -0.80 1.65
N GLY A 45 0.55 -1.02 0.53
CA GLY A 45 -0.83 -0.54 0.40
C GLY A 45 -1.80 -1.13 1.42
N ALA A 46 -1.63 -2.39 1.81
CA ALA A 46 -2.46 -3.01 2.84
C ALA A 46 -2.10 -2.49 4.24
N THR A 47 -0.81 -2.28 4.52
CA THR A 47 -0.35 -1.72 5.80
C THR A 47 -0.81 -0.27 5.96
N VAL A 48 -0.66 0.56 4.92
CA VAL A 48 -1.12 1.96 4.91
C VAL A 48 -2.63 2.03 5.11
N ALA A 49 -3.43 1.23 4.41
CA ALA A 49 -4.88 1.20 4.59
C ALA A 49 -5.30 0.78 6.00
N ARG A 50 -4.50 -0.05 6.69
CA ARG A 50 -4.76 -0.49 8.06
C ARG A 50 -4.36 0.57 9.09
N GLU A 51 -3.26 1.29 8.85
CA GLU A 51 -2.61 2.19 9.81
C GLU A 51 -2.90 3.68 9.58
N SER A 52 -3.68 4.00 8.53
CA SER A 52 -4.00 5.39 8.18
C SER A 52 -4.69 6.16 9.29
N GLY A 53 -5.41 5.47 10.17
CA GLY A 53 -6.19 6.12 11.22
C GLY A 53 -7.45 6.79 10.66
N PRO A 54 -8.18 7.56 11.49
CA PRO A 54 -9.44 8.20 11.11
C PRO A 54 -9.25 9.47 10.26
N ASP A 55 -8.02 9.95 10.11
CA ASP A 55 -7.67 11.24 9.50
C ASP A 55 -7.29 11.15 8.02
N LEU A 56 -7.08 9.94 7.48
CA LEU A 56 -6.59 9.71 6.13
C LEU A 56 -7.41 8.62 5.41
N ASP A 57 -8.08 9.02 4.34
CA ASP A 57 -8.73 8.10 3.42
C ASP A 57 -7.70 7.39 2.54
N VAL A 58 -7.84 6.07 2.34
CA VAL A 58 -6.92 5.29 1.47
C VAL A 58 -7.68 4.69 0.30
N HIS A 59 -7.34 5.12 -0.91
CA HIS A 59 -7.93 4.62 -2.16
C HIS A 59 -6.93 3.72 -2.89
N ILE A 60 -7.24 2.43 -2.98
CA ILE A 60 -6.41 1.44 -3.68
C ILE A 60 -6.90 1.27 -5.12
N VAL A 61 -6.07 1.67 -6.08
CA VAL A 61 -6.34 1.51 -7.51
C VAL A 61 -5.77 0.18 -7.98
N THR A 62 -6.64 -0.74 -8.41
CA THR A 62 -6.22 -2.05 -8.92
C THR A 62 -5.99 -2.03 -10.43
N HIS A 63 -5.20 -2.98 -10.92
CA HIS A 63 -5.00 -3.23 -12.35
C HIS A 63 -4.99 -4.74 -12.64
N GLU A 64 -5.10 -5.09 -13.92
CA GLU A 64 -5.31 -6.47 -14.42
C GLU A 64 -4.26 -7.50 -13.99
N GLU A 65 -3.02 -7.09 -13.71
CA GLU A 65 -1.94 -8.01 -13.33
C GLU A 65 -1.98 -8.42 -11.87
N VAL A 66 -2.69 -7.68 -11.01
CA VAL A 66 -2.67 -7.87 -9.55
C VAL A 66 -3.33 -9.18 -9.14
N ALA A 67 -4.31 -9.65 -9.93
CA ALA A 67 -4.99 -10.92 -9.70
C ALA A 67 -4.23 -12.13 -10.29
N LYS A 68 -3.26 -11.92 -11.19
CA LYS A 68 -2.54 -12.99 -11.90
C LYS A 68 -1.47 -13.71 -11.04
N GLY A 69 -1.37 -13.38 -9.76
CA GLY A 69 -0.51 -14.07 -8.78
C GLY A 69 -1.23 -15.15 -7.97
N ARG A 70 -2.56 -15.12 -7.90
CA ARG A 70 -3.38 -16.11 -7.18
C ARG A 70 -3.70 -17.30 -8.11
N GLY A 71 -2.73 -18.18 -8.31
CA GLY A 71 -3.04 -19.55 -8.70
C GLY A 71 -3.69 -20.24 -7.50
N LEU A 72 -5.01 -20.21 -7.39
CA LEU A 72 -5.70 -21.06 -6.43
C LEU A 72 -5.54 -22.51 -6.88
N PRO A 73 -5.25 -23.46 -5.97
CA PRO A 73 -5.21 -24.87 -6.33
C PRO A 73 -6.58 -25.25 -6.91
N ILE A 74 -6.56 -25.82 -8.11
CA ILE A 74 -7.70 -26.53 -8.69
C ILE A 74 -7.95 -27.74 -7.80
N ALA A 75 -9.11 -27.77 -7.14
CA ALA A 75 -9.58 -28.91 -6.38
C ALA A 75 -9.98 -30.07 -7.31
#